data_AF-A0A4U7JIS6-F1
#
_entry.id   AF-A0A4U7JIS6-F1
#
_cell.length_a   1.000
_cell.length_b   1.000
_cell.length_c   1.000
_cell.angle_alpha   90.00
_cell.angle_beta   90.00
_cell.angle_gamma   90.00
#
_symmetry.space_group_name_H-M   'P 1'
#
loop_
_entity.id
_entity.type
_entity.pdbx_description
1 polymer ?
#
loop_
_entity_poly.entity_id
_entity_poly.type
_entity_poly.pdbx_seq_one_letter_code
_entity_poly.pdbx_strand_id
1 'polypeptide(L)'
;MKKKIPLLKILVCIFPLFTIGMIFAFRNILYKLSTHLPACPIYKYFHVYCPGCGNTRSVQYLLKGDVLNSLKFNITPVFILILGTLAYIELVLYIFGKNIKIIPRKKIFWVSIIILFILYYIARNVWNIAAL
;
A
#
# COMPACT_ATOMS: atom_id res chain seq x y z
N MET A 1 3.65 35.37 6.91
CA MET A 1 2.93 34.11 6.62
C MET A 1 2.52 33.92 5.16
N LYS A 2 2.07 34.95 4.42
CA LYS A 2 1.65 34.82 2.99
C LYS A 2 2.72 34.23 2.04
N LYS A 3 4.02 34.49 2.25
CA LYS A 3 5.13 33.94 1.43
C LYS A 3 5.30 32.41 1.50
N LYS A 4 4.85 31.73 2.56
CA LYS A 4 5.02 30.27 2.71
C LYS A 4 3.98 29.45 1.93
N ILE A 5 2.81 30.03 1.67
CA ILE A 5 1.71 29.37 0.94
C ILE A 5 2.06 29.04 -0.52
N PRO A 6 2.67 29.93 -1.32
CA PRO A 6 3.07 29.57 -2.69
C PRO A 6 4.15 28.49 -2.72
N LEU A 7 5.13 28.54 -1.81
CA LEU A 7 6.15 27.51 -1.68
C LEU A 7 5.54 26.14 -1.33
N LEU A 8 4.60 26.11 -0.38
CA LEU A 8 3.93 24.88 0.03
C LEU A 8 3.15 24.22 -1.11
N LYS A 9 2.44 25.01 -1.93
CA LYS A 9 1.74 24.51 -3.12
C LYS A 9 2.69 23.86 -4.11
N ILE A 10 3.83 24.49 -4.38
CA ILE A 10 4.86 23.96 -5.28
C ILE A 10 5.42 22.65 -4.72
N LEU A 11 5.79 22.62 -3.44
CA LEU A 11 6.34 21.42 -2.79
C LEU A 11 5.39 20.22 -2.85
N VAL A 12 4.09 20.46 -2.63
CA VAL A 12 3.06 19.41 -2.67
C VAL A 12 2.81 18.91 -4.10
N CYS A 13 2.97 19.74 -5.13
CA CYS A 13 2.88 19.25 -6.51
C CYS A 13 4.14 18.46 -6.93
N ILE A 14 5.32 18.87 -6.45
CA ILE A 14 6.59 18.23 -6.82
C ILE A 14 6.80 16.90 -6.08
N PHE A 15 6.40 16.81 -4.81
CA PHE A 15 6.62 15.65 -3.97
C PHE A 15 6.19 14.30 -4.59
N PRO A 16 4.98 14.11 -5.15
CA PRO A 16 4.58 12.83 -5.73
C PRO A 16 5.39 12.47 -6.98
N LEU A 17 5.74 13.45 -7.81
CA LEU A 17 6.59 13.21 -8.98
C LEU A 17 8.01 12.79 -8.56
N PHE A 18 8.53 13.45 -7.53
CA PHE A 18 9.82 13.11 -6.94
C PHE A 18 9.82 11.70 -6.33
N THR A 19 8.81 11.33 -5.55
CA THR A 19 8.72 10.00 -4.95
C THR A 19 8.56 8.91 -6.01
N ILE A 20 7.73 9.11 -7.03
CA ILE A 20 7.58 8.16 -8.15
C ILE A 20 8.90 8.02 -8.91
N GLY A 21 9.57 9.14 -9.23
CA GLY A 21 10.86 9.15 -9.90
C GLY A 21 11.93 8.41 -9.12
N MET A 22 12.00 8.63 -7.80
CA MET A 22 12.92 7.91 -6.90
C MET A 22 12.60 6.41 -6.86
N ILE A 23 11.34 6.02 -6.69
CA ILE A 23 10.95 4.61 -6.69
C ILE A 23 11.35 3.94 -8.01
N PHE A 24 11.12 4.60 -9.15
CA PHE A 24 11.48 4.08 -10.46
C PHE A 24 13.00 3.94 -10.63
N ALA A 25 13.77 4.96 -10.24
CA ALA A 25 15.23 4.96 -10.33
C ALA A 25 15.87 3.87 -9.45
N PHE A 26 15.34 3.65 -8.24
CA PHE A 26 15.88 2.70 -7.28
C PHE A 26 15.19 1.33 -7.30
N ARG A 27 14.21 1.08 -8.20
CA ARG A 27 13.38 -0.14 -8.18
C ARG A 27 14.18 -1.43 -8.19
N ASN A 28 15.29 -1.48 -8.93
CA ASN A 28 16.13 -2.68 -9.03
C ASN A 28 16.87 -2.95 -7.71
N ILE A 29 17.33 -1.90 -7.05
CA ILE A 29 17.99 -1.99 -5.73
C ILE A 29 16.97 -2.42 -4.68
N LEU A 30 15.77 -1.81 -4.68
CA LEU A 30 14.67 -2.17 -3.79
C LEU A 30 14.25 -3.63 -3.99
N TYR A 31 14.13 -4.07 -5.24
CA TYR A 31 13.82 -5.45 -5.56
C TYR A 31 14.92 -6.40 -5.07
N LYS A 32 16.18 -6.12 -5.36
CA LYS A 32 17.31 -6.94 -4.90
C LYS A 32 17.36 -7.03 -3.38
N LEU A 33 17.19 -5.92 -2.67
CA LEU A 33 17.15 -5.90 -1.21
C LEU A 33 16.00 -6.76 -0.66
N SER A 34 14.83 -6.70 -1.31
CA SER A 34 13.69 -7.53 -0.91
C SER A 34 13.92 -9.04 -1.11
N THR A 35 14.77 -9.44 -2.05
CA THR A 35 15.10 -10.86 -2.28
C THR A 35 16.07 -11.42 -1.25
N HIS A 36 16.75 -10.57 -0.48
CA HIS A 36 17.62 -10.99 0.63
C HIS A 36 16.86 -11.19 1.94
N LEU A 37 15.53 -11.02 1.95
CA LEU A 37 14.71 -11.29 3.13
C LEU A 37 14.65 -12.81 3.40
N PRO A 38 14.77 -13.24 4.66
CA PRO A 38 14.76 -14.66 5.01
C PRO A 38 13.41 -15.30 4.70
N ALA A 39 13.41 -16.64 4.55
CA ALA A 39 12.18 -17.40 4.39
C ALA A 39 11.24 -17.18 5.59
N CYS A 40 9.94 -17.08 5.29
CA CYS A 40 8.90 -16.81 6.28
C CYS A 40 8.79 -17.96 7.30
N PRO A 41 9.12 -17.76 8.59
CA PRO A 41 9.09 -18.84 9.57
C PRO A 41 7.66 -19.37 9.79
N ILE A 42 6.67 -18.48 9.78
CA ILE A 42 5.26 -18.85 9.96
C ILE A 42 4.81 -19.80 8.85
N TYR A 43 5.13 -19.48 7.60
CA TYR A 43 4.79 -20.36 6.48
C TYR A 43 5.61 -21.67 6.52
N LYS A 44 6.87 -21.62 6.94
CA LYS A 44 7.74 -22.80 7.04
C LYS A 44 7.22 -23.82 8.07
N TYR A 45 6.75 -23.38 9.23
CA TYR A 45 6.33 -24.27 10.31
C TYR A 45 4.84 -24.56 10.34
N PHE A 46 4.01 -23.60 9.97
CA PHE A 46 2.55 -23.70 10.10
C PHE A 46 1.82 -23.72 8.74
N HIS A 47 2.54 -23.54 7.62
CA HIS A 47 1.95 -23.40 6.27
C HIS A 47 0.89 -22.29 6.14
N VAL A 48 0.88 -21.36 7.10
CA VAL A 48 -0.01 -20.18 7.12
C VAL A 48 0.67 -19.02 6.41
N TYR A 49 -0.03 -18.43 5.45
CA TYR A 49 0.35 -17.18 4.80
C TYR A 49 0.04 -15.99 5.71
N CYS A 50 1.08 -15.48 6.37
CA CYS A 50 0.95 -14.26 7.16
C CYS A 50 0.85 -13.01 6.25
N PRO A 51 0.20 -11.93 6.71
CA PRO A 51 0.08 -10.70 5.93
C PRO A 51 1.45 -10.12 5.53
N GLY A 52 2.48 -10.30 6.36
CA GLY A 52 3.83 -9.82 6.09
C GLY A 52 4.44 -10.40 4.81
N CYS A 53 4.61 -11.71 4.77
CA CYS A 53 5.28 -12.39 3.66
C CYS A 53 4.50 -12.25 2.33
N GLY A 54 3.16 -12.23 2.39
CA GLY A 54 2.31 -11.93 1.25
C GLY A 54 2.46 -10.50 0.73
N ASN A 55 2.56 -9.51 1.62
CA ASN A 55 2.81 -8.11 1.26
C ASN A 55 4.17 -7.92 0.59
N THR A 56 5.21 -8.57 1.11
CA THR A 56 6.56 -8.49 0.51
C THR A 56 6.54 -8.97 -0.94
N ARG A 57 5.93 -10.13 -1.21
CA ARG A 57 5.79 -10.65 -2.60
C ARG A 57 4.94 -9.72 -3.46
N SER A 58 3.81 -9.23 -2.93
CA SER A 58 2.97 -8.28 -3.65
C SER A 58 3.73 -7.01 -4.06
N VAL A 59 4.56 -6.45 -3.17
CA VAL A 59 5.43 -5.30 -3.47
C VAL A 59 6.52 -5.65 -4.49
N GLN A 60 7.11 -6.84 -4.42
CA GLN A 60 8.06 -7.30 -5.44
C GLN A 60 7.47 -7.30 -6.85
N TYR A 61 6.21 -7.71 -7.01
CA TYR A 61 5.52 -7.64 -8.29
C TYR A 61 5.20 -6.18 -8.69
N LEU A 62 4.82 -5.31 -7.75
CA LEU A 62 4.66 -3.87 -8.04
C LEU A 62 5.97 -3.22 -8.51
N LEU A 63 7.11 -3.55 -7.91
CA LEU A 63 8.42 -3.04 -8.33
C LEU A 63 8.81 -3.48 -9.75
N LYS A 64 8.27 -4.62 -10.22
CA LYS A 64 8.39 -5.09 -11.60
C LYS A 64 7.35 -4.50 -12.55
N GLY A 65 6.37 -3.75 -12.05
CA GLY A 65 5.25 -3.22 -12.84
C GLY A 65 4.11 -4.23 -13.06
N ASP A 66 4.12 -5.38 -12.38
CA ASP A 66 3.13 -6.44 -12.54
C ASP A 66 2.02 -6.34 -11.48
N VAL A 67 1.02 -5.50 -11.77
CA VAL A 67 -0.08 -5.22 -10.84
C VAL A 67 -0.99 -6.43 -10.64
N LEU A 68 -1.23 -7.23 -11.70
CA LEU A 68 -2.11 -8.39 -11.62
C LEU A 68 -1.56 -9.45 -10.68
N ASN A 69 -0.28 -9.81 -10.81
CA ASN A 69 0.31 -10.77 -9.90
C ASN A 69 0.50 -10.17 -8.51
N SER A 70 0.77 -8.86 -8.37
CA SER A 70 0.76 -8.19 -7.06
C SER A 70 -0.56 -8.42 -6.29
N LEU A 71 -1.70 -8.20 -6.95
CA LEU A 71 -3.02 -8.40 -6.36
C LEU A 71 -3.25 -9.87 -5.95
N LYS A 72 -2.83 -10.84 -6.78
CA LYS A 72 -2.90 -12.26 -6.43
C LYS A 72 -2.11 -12.61 -5.17
N PHE A 73 -0.97 -11.94 -4.94
CA PHE A 73 -0.13 -12.17 -3.75
C PHE A 73 -0.61 -11.45 -2.51
N ASN A 74 -1.11 -10.23 -2.61
CA ASN A 74 -1.90 -9.61 -1.54
C ASN A 74 -2.52 -8.30 -2.07
N ILE A 75 -3.79 -8.06 -1.76
CA ILE A 75 -4.46 -6.80 -2.10
C ILE A 75 -4.03 -5.64 -1.19
N THR A 76 -3.51 -5.92 0.02
CA THR A 76 -3.20 -4.90 1.03
C THR A 76 -2.26 -3.78 0.54
N PRO A 77 -1.13 -4.05 -0.14
CA PRO A 77 -0.25 -2.97 -0.62
C PRO A 77 -0.95 -2.05 -1.62
N VAL A 78 -1.75 -2.61 -2.53
CA VAL A 78 -2.53 -1.82 -3.50
C VAL A 78 -3.62 -1.00 -2.80
N PHE A 79 -4.31 -1.57 -1.82
CA PHE A 79 -5.29 -0.86 -1.00
C PHE A 79 -4.65 0.33 -0.25
N ILE A 80 -3.48 0.14 0.35
CA ILE A 80 -2.74 1.20 1.04
C ILE A 80 -2.31 2.30 0.06
N LEU A 81 -1.86 1.94 -1.15
CA LEU A 81 -1.49 2.91 -2.19
C LEU A 81 -2.70 3.76 -2.61
N ILE A 82 -3.86 3.14 -2.82
CA ILE A 82 -5.11 3.86 -3.15
C ILE A 82 -5.47 4.80 -2.01
N LEU A 83 -5.50 4.31 -0.77
CA LEU A 83 -5.88 5.11 0.39
C LEU A 83 -4.91 6.28 0.61
N GLY A 84 -3.60 6.04 0.50
CA GLY A 84 -2.57 7.07 0.60
C GLY A 84 -2.71 8.12 -0.51
N THR A 85 -3.06 7.71 -1.72
CA THR A 85 -3.31 8.63 -2.84
C THR A 85 -4.54 9.50 -2.57
N LEU A 86 -5.65 8.92 -2.10
CA LEU A 86 -6.85 9.69 -1.74
C LEU A 86 -6.57 10.68 -0.59
N ALA A 87 -5.79 10.25 0.41
CA ALA A 87 -5.38 11.11 1.53
C ALA A 87 -4.52 12.27 1.03
N TYR A 88 -3.62 11.99 0.09
CA TYR A 88 -2.78 12.99 -0.53
C TYR A 88 -3.58 14.01 -1.34
N ILE A 89 -4.57 13.55 -2.13
CA ILE A 89 -5.47 14.43 -2.89
C ILE A 89 -6.24 15.35 -1.93
N GLU A 90 -6.80 14.81 -0.84
CA GLU A 90 -7.48 15.61 0.18
C GLU A 90 -6.56 16.67 0.80
N LEU A 91 -5.30 16.32 1.09
CA LEU A 91 -4.28 17.28 1.56
C LEU A 91 -4.01 18.38 0.53
N VAL A 92 -3.84 18.01 -0.75
CA VAL A 92 -3.63 18.98 -1.83
C VAL A 92 -4.82 19.92 -1.91
N LEU A 93 -6.05 19.40 -1.96
CA LEU A 93 -7.27 20.22 -2.02
C LEU A 93 -7.34 21.20 -0.85
N TYR A 94 -7.03 20.75 0.37
CA TYR A 94 -7.01 21.58 1.56
C TYR A 94 -6.01 22.75 1.43
N ILE A 95 -4.78 22.48 0.96
CA ILE A 95 -3.74 23.51 0.76
C ILE A 95 -4.12 24.53 -0.33
N PHE A 96 -4.92 24.10 -1.32
CA PHE A 96 -5.48 24.97 -2.34
C PHE A 96 -6.78 25.67 -1.90
N GLY A 97 -7.18 25.52 -0.63
CA GLY A 97 -8.34 26.22 -0.04
C GLY A 97 -9.67 25.49 -0.25
N LYS A 98 -9.68 24.27 -0.78
CA LYS A 98 -10.87 23.43 -0.94
C LYS A 98 -10.95 22.42 0.21
N ASN A 99 -11.95 22.55 1.08
CA ASN A 99 -12.17 21.63 2.20
C ASN A 99 -13.05 20.44 1.78
N ILE A 100 -12.52 19.58 0.91
CA ILE A 100 -13.20 18.38 0.41
C ILE A 100 -12.65 17.17 1.16
N LYS A 101 -13.53 16.40 1.82
CA LYS A 101 -13.16 15.18 2.52
C LYS A 101 -13.50 13.97 1.66
N ILE A 102 -12.49 13.26 1.17
CA ILE A 102 -12.67 12.10 0.28
C ILE A 102 -12.74 10.83 1.12
N ILE A 103 -11.89 10.73 2.14
CA ILE A 103 -11.80 9.53 2.95
C ILE A 103 -12.88 9.54 4.04
N PRO A 104 -13.65 8.45 4.22
CA PRO A 104 -14.69 8.38 5.25
C PRO A 104 -14.12 8.59 6.67
N ARG A 105 -14.82 9.40 7.48
CA ARG A 105 -14.44 9.70 8.88
C ARG A 105 -15.26 8.93 9.91
N LYS A 106 -16.29 8.21 9.47
CA LYS A 106 -17.13 7.41 10.36
C LYS A 106 -16.34 6.17 10.81
N LYS A 107 -16.27 5.95 12.13
CA LYS A 107 -15.59 4.77 12.72
C LYS A 107 -16.11 3.46 12.15
N ILE A 108 -17.43 3.37 11.91
CA ILE A 108 -18.07 2.16 11.38
C ILE A 108 -17.46 1.73 10.05
N PHE A 109 -17.13 2.66 9.15
CA PHE A 109 -16.52 2.34 7.86
C PHE A 109 -15.17 1.63 8.04
N TRP A 110 -14.32 2.15 8.94
CA TRP A 110 -13.01 1.58 9.21
C TRP A 110 -13.08 0.24 9.93
N VAL A 111 -14.02 0.10 10.87
CA VAL A 111 -14.30 -1.19 11.52
C VAL A 111 -14.75 -2.22 10.48
N SER A 112 -15.66 -1.87 9.57
CA SER A 112 -16.10 -2.76 8.49
C SER A 112 -14.94 -3.17 7.57
N ILE A 113 -14.06 -2.24 7.20
CA ILE A 113 -12.87 -2.55 6.38
C ILE A 113 -11.93 -3.51 7.13
N ILE A 114 -11.66 -3.26 8.43
CA ILE A 114 -10.80 -4.15 9.24
C ILE A 114 -11.39 -5.56 9.31
N ILE A 115 -12.69 -5.67 9.58
CA ILE A 115 -13.40 -6.97 9.61
C ILE A 115 -13.28 -7.67 8.25
N LEU A 116 -13.50 -6.95 7.15
CA LEU A 116 -13.36 -7.49 5.80
C LEU A 116 -11.93 -8.02 5.54
N PHE A 117 -10.89 -7.28 5.95
CA PHE A 117 -9.51 -7.74 5.82
C PHE A 117 -9.24 -8.99 6.67
N ILE A 118 -9.74 -9.04 7.90
CA ILE A 118 -9.61 -10.23 8.77
C ILE A 118 -10.26 -11.44 8.08
N LEU A 119 -11.50 -11.29 7.60
CA LEU A 119 -12.21 -12.35 6.87
C LEU A 119 -11.46 -12.80 5.62
N TYR A 120 -10.94 -11.85 4.83
CA TYR A 120 -10.10 -12.15 3.67
C TYR A 120 -8.85 -12.97 4.05
N TYR A 121 -8.14 -12.58 5.11
CA TYR A 121 -6.96 -13.32 5.57
C TYR A 121 -7.31 -14.72 6.09
N ILE A 122 -8.44 -14.88 6.78
CA ILE A 122 -8.92 -16.20 7.23
C ILE A 122 -9.27 -17.05 6.01
N ALA A 123 -10.16 -16.58 5.14
CA ALA A 123 -10.62 -17.32 3.96
C ALA A 123 -9.46 -17.75 3.07
N ARG A 124 -8.49 -16.88 2.87
CA ARG A 124 -7.29 -17.16 2.09
C ARG A 124 -6.41 -18.25 2.69
N ASN A 125 -6.25 -18.26 4.02
CA ASN A 125 -5.47 -19.28 4.69
C ASN A 125 -6.20 -20.62 4.71
N VAL A 126 -7.52 -20.63 4.95
CA VAL A 126 -8.35 -21.83 4.91
C VAL A 126 -8.35 -22.46 3.52
N TRP A 127 -8.55 -21.67 2.46
CA TRP A 127 -8.52 -22.17 1.09
C TRP A 127 -7.18 -22.81 0.72
N ASN A 128 -6.07 -22.18 1.11
CA ASN A 128 -4.74 -22.70 0.82
C ASN A 128 -4.39 -23.95 1.63
N ILE A 129 -4.89 -24.08 2.87
CA ILE A 129 -4.73 -25.30 3.67
C ILE A 129 -5.60 -26.43 3.11
N ALA A 130 -6.82 -26.14 2.64
CA ALA A 130 -7.72 -27.14 2.06
C ALA A 130 -7.33 -27.61 0.65
N ALA A 131 -6.42 -26.89 -0.02
CA ALA A 131 -5.88 -27.23 -1.35
C ALA A 131 -4.51 -27.94 -1.30
N LEU A 132 -4.00 -28.22 -0.11
CA LEU A 132 -2.83 -29.07 0.18
C LEU A 132 -3.28 -30.49 0.53
#